data_AF-M5BKA2-F1
#
_entry.id   AF-M5BKA2-F1
#
_cell.length_a   1.000
_cell.length_b   1.000
_cell.length_c   1.000
_cell.angle_alpha   90.00
_cell.angle_beta   90.00
_cell.angle_gamma   90.00
#
_symmetry.space_group_name_H-M   'P 1'
#
loop_
_entity.id
_entity.type
_entity.pdbx_description
1 polymer ?
#
loop_
_entity_poly.entity_id
_entity_poly.type
_entity_poly.pdbx_seq_one_letter_code
_entity_poly.pdbx_strand_id
1 'polypeptide(L)'
;MVTRPFSPSTQVDTPDVKRRKINGAEYDFYPGLLDEANVTGLNAQYAESGPYKHAVVPSLFSDDLLKAVKNEILENVRFTEKETDIYKVY
;
A
#
# COMPACT_ATOMS: atom_id res chain seq x y z
N MET A 1 -1.67 -37.16 0.39
CA MET A 1 -2.45 -36.01 0.89
C MET A 1 -1.76 -35.52 2.15
N VAL A 2 -1.03 -34.40 2.10
CA VAL A 2 -0.26 -33.89 3.24
C VAL A 2 -1.04 -32.74 3.87
N THR A 3 -1.60 -32.99 5.05
CA THR A 3 -2.29 -32.01 5.90
C THR A 3 -1.28 -31.04 6.49
N ARG A 4 -1.45 -29.74 6.22
CA ARG A 4 -0.62 -28.67 6.81
C ARG A 4 -1.07 -28.44 8.25
N PRO A 5 -0.16 -28.39 9.25
CA PRO A 5 -0.55 -28.09 10.62
C PRO A 5 -1.05 -26.63 10.72
N PHE A 6 -2.16 -26.45 11.44
CA PHE A 6 -2.77 -25.17 11.77
C PHE A 6 -1.74 -24.21 12.41
N SER A 7 -1.74 -22.95 11.98
CA SER A 7 -0.97 -21.86 12.60
C SER A 7 -1.32 -21.69 14.08
N PRO A 8 -0.36 -21.32 14.94
CA PRO A 8 -0.61 -21.10 16.36
C PRO A 8 -1.53 -19.89 16.59
N SER A 9 -2.33 -19.99 17.64
CA SER A 9 -3.37 -19.05 18.09
C SER A 9 -2.85 -17.61 18.23
N THR A 10 -3.71 -16.64 17.88
CA THR A 10 -3.50 -15.19 18.07
C THR A 10 -3.14 -14.89 19.53
N GLN A 11 -1.90 -14.44 19.76
CA GLN A 11 -1.54 -13.83 21.03
C GLN A 11 -2.21 -12.46 21.11
N VAL A 12 -2.90 -12.22 22.23
CA VAL A 12 -3.52 -10.93 22.54
C VAL A 12 -2.38 -9.97 22.90
N ASP A 13 -2.04 -9.07 21.98
CA ASP A 13 -1.02 -8.04 22.17
C ASP A 13 -1.43 -7.07 23.29
N THR A 14 -0.80 -7.20 24.45
CA THR A 14 -0.84 -6.18 25.51
C THR A 14 -0.29 -4.84 24.97
N PRO A 15 -0.94 -3.69 25.22
CA PRO A 15 -0.43 -2.40 24.77
C PRO A 15 0.89 -2.02 25.42
N ASP A 16 1.97 -1.98 24.63
CA ASP A 16 3.21 -1.32 25.01
C ASP A 16 2.97 0.18 25.26
N VAL A 17 3.44 0.69 26.40
CA VAL A 17 3.11 2.03 26.96
C VAL A 17 3.80 3.18 26.20
N LYS A 18 4.56 2.89 25.14
CA LYS A 18 5.12 3.88 24.22
C LYS A 18 4.51 3.80 22.83
N ARG A 19 3.19 3.62 22.72
CA ARG A 19 2.49 3.76 21.44
C ARG A 19 2.60 5.21 20.96
N ARG A 20 3.40 5.42 19.91
CA ARG A 20 3.39 6.63 19.09
C ARG A 20 1.95 6.88 18.66
N LYS A 21 1.44 8.11 18.85
CA LYS A 21 0.10 8.49 18.40
C LYS A 21 0.09 8.45 16.87
N ILE A 22 -0.42 7.36 16.32
CA ILE A 22 -0.72 7.22 14.89
C ILE A 22 -2.07 7.88 14.62
N ASN A 23 -2.16 8.62 13.52
CA ASN A 23 -3.44 9.05 13.00
C ASN A 23 -4.27 7.81 12.65
N GLY A 24 -5.59 7.89 12.74
CA GLY A 24 -6.45 6.78 12.33
C GLY A 24 -6.26 6.48 10.84
N ALA A 25 -6.17 5.21 10.46
CA ALA A 25 -5.95 4.78 9.08
C ALA A 25 -7.00 5.33 8.09
N GLU A 26 -8.19 5.66 8.59
CA GLU A 26 -9.30 6.24 7.81
C GLU A 26 -8.95 7.57 7.13
N TYR A 27 -8.00 8.35 7.68
CA TYR A 27 -7.62 9.67 7.14
C TYR A 27 -6.50 9.61 6.09
N ASP A 28 -5.78 8.49 6.03
CA ASP A 28 -4.62 8.33 5.16
C ASP A 28 -5.01 7.74 3.80
N PHE A 29 -6.06 6.92 3.75
CA PHE A 29 -6.56 6.28 2.54
C PHE A 29 -7.69 7.08 1.88
N TYR A 30 -7.91 6.83 0.59
CA TYR A 30 -9.10 7.34 -0.09
C TYR A 30 -10.37 6.75 0.58
N PRO A 31 -11.36 7.56 0.98
CA PRO A 31 -12.50 7.08 1.78
C PRO A 31 -13.33 6.01 1.07
N GLY A 32 -13.48 6.10 -0.26
CA GLY A 32 -14.20 5.11 -1.06
C GLY A 32 -13.37 3.91 -1.50
N LEU A 33 -12.17 3.72 -0.93
CA LEU A 33 -11.26 2.65 -1.35
C LEU A 33 -11.86 1.26 -1.09
N LEU A 34 -12.54 1.10 0.04
CA LEU A 34 -13.11 -0.18 0.48
C LEU A 34 -14.60 -0.31 0.17
N ASP A 35 -15.17 0.61 -0.62
CA ASP A 35 -16.54 0.50 -1.09
C ASP A 35 -16.71 -0.80 -1.89
N GLU A 36 -17.81 -1.52 -1.65
CA GLU A 36 -18.06 -2.83 -2.28
C GLU A 36 -18.03 -2.77 -3.81
N ALA A 37 -18.51 -1.67 -4.39
CA ALA A 37 -18.46 -1.43 -5.83
C ALA A 37 -17.02 -1.31 -6.34
N ASN A 38 -16.15 -0.61 -5.60
CA ASN A 38 -14.75 -0.44 -5.97
C ASN A 38 -14.00 -1.78 -5.84
N VAL A 39 -14.21 -2.51 -4.75
CA VAL A 39 -13.60 -3.83 -4.54
C VAL A 39 -14.01 -4.82 -5.64
N THR A 40 -15.29 -4.84 -6.01
CA THR A 40 -15.79 -5.71 -7.08
C THR A 40 -15.19 -5.33 -8.43
N GLY A 41 -15.11 -4.03 -8.73
CA GLY A 41 -14.47 -3.54 -9.94
C GLY A 41 -12.98 -3.91 -10.04
N LEU A 42 -12.23 -3.74 -8.95
CA LEU A 42 -10.82 -4.12 -8.86
C LEU A 42 -10.61 -5.63 -9.03
N ASN A 43 -11.49 -6.45 -8.45
CA ASN A 43 -11.45 -7.90 -8.62
C ASN A 43 -11.70 -8.32 -10.07
N ALA A 44 -12.65 -7.66 -10.77
CA ALA A 44 -12.90 -7.91 -12.18
C ALA A 44 -11.70 -7.51 -13.05
N GLN A 45 -11.14 -6.31 -12.83
CA GLN A 45 -9.94 -5.85 -13.54
C GLN A 45 -8.75 -6.80 -13.33
N TYR A 46 -8.56 -7.27 -12.09
CA TYR A 46 -7.55 -8.27 -11.78
C TYR A 46 -7.79 -9.58 -12.53
N ALA A 47 -9.04 -10.07 -12.55
CA ALA A 47 -9.41 -11.31 -13.23
C ALA A 47 -9.23 -11.22 -14.76
N GLU A 48 -9.42 -10.06 -15.36
CA GLU A 48 -9.28 -9.85 -16.81
C GLU A 48 -7.86 -9.49 -17.24
N SER A 49 -7.01 -9.06 -16.30
CA SER A 49 -5.64 -8.63 -16.60
C SER A 49 -4.76 -9.74 -17.20
N GLY A 50 -3.88 -9.31 -18.12
CA GLY A 50 -2.86 -10.11 -18.80
C GLY A 50 -1.73 -9.20 -19.29
N PRO A 51 -0.53 -9.71 -19.65
CA PRO A 51 -0.13 -11.13 -19.77
C PRO A 51 0.10 -11.86 -18.43
N TYR A 52 0.13 -11.12 -17.33
CA TYR A 52 0.12 -11.62 -15.95
C TYR A 52 -0.94 -10.88 -15.15
N LYS A 53 -1.34 -11.48 -14.02
CA LYS A 53 -2.37 -10.90 -13.17
C LYS A 53 -1.87 -9.65 -12.46
N HIS A 54 -2.56 -8.53 -12.65
CA HIS A 54 -2.27 -7.24 -12.02
C HIS A 54 -3.57 -6.44 -11.85
N ALA A 55 -3.56 -5.48 -10.92
CA ALA A 55 -4.65 -4.53 -10.74
C ALA A 55 -4.04 -3.14 -10.49
N VAL A 56 -4.71 -2.11 -10.98
CA VAL A 56 -4.32 -0.71 -10.78
C VAL A 56 -5.36 -0.06 -9.88
N VAL A 57 -4.91 0.52 -8.77
CA VAL A 57 -5.77 1.28 -7.85
C VAL A 57 -5.49 2.77 -8.06
N PRO A 58 -6.35 3.52 -8.75
CA PRO A 58 -6.04 4.90 -9.14
C PRO A 58 -5.96 5.86 -7.95
N SER A 59 -6.82 5.67 -6.94
CA SER A 59 -6.94 6.54 -5.77
C SER A 59 -6.76 5.72 -4.51
N LEU A 60 -5.49 5.50 -4.13
CA LEU A 60 -5.13 4.71 -2.96
C LEU A 60 -5.11 5.56 -1.68
N PHE A 61 -4.41 6.69 -1.72
CA PHE A 61 -4.21 7.57 -0.58
C PHE A 61 -5.01 8.87 -0.71
N SER A 62 -5.18 9.59 0.40
CA SER A 62 -5.72 10.94 0.38
C SER A 62 -4.81 11.90 -0.38
N ASP A 63 -5.41 12.80 -1.18
CA ASP A 63 -4.66 13.72 -2.05
C ASP A 63 -3.80 14.71 -1.24
N ASP A 64 -4.30 15.17 -0.09
CA ASP A 64 -3.58 16.08 0.80
C ASP A 64 -2.32 15.42 1.39
N LEU A 65 -2.41 14.14 1.76
CA LEU A 65 -1.26 13.36 2.23
C LEU A 65 -0.21 13.19 1.12
N LEU A 66 -0.62 12.84 -0.09
CA LEU A 66 0.30 12.68 -1.22
C LEU A 66 1.02 13.98 -1.58
N LYS A 67 0.33 15.13 -1.51
CA LYS A 67 0.96 16.44 -1.71
C LYS A 67 1.99 16.74 -0.62
N ALA A 68 1.66 16.48 0.64
CA ALA A 68 2.59 16.67 1.75
C ALA A 68 3.86 15.82 1.58
N VAL A 69 3.70 14.52 1.30
CA VAL A 69 4.82 13.60 1.08
C VAL A 69 5.65 14.00 -0.14
N LYS A 70 5.01 14.40 -1.26
CA LYS A 70 5.71 14.90 -2.44
C LYS A 70 6.60 16.10 -2.11
N ASN A 71 6.08 17.06 -1.35
CA ASN A 71 6.84 18.25 -0.96
C ASN A 71 8.04 17.86 -0.08
N GLU A 72 7.83 16.97 0.90
CA GLU A 72 8.91 16.49 1.76
C GLU A 72 10.02 15.79 0.97
N ILE A 73 9.67 14.95 -0.01
CA ILE A 73 10.64 14.26 -0.88
C ILE A 73 11.45 15.27 -1.69
N LEU A 74 10.79 16.26 -2.32
CA LEU A 74 11.47 17.26 -3.14
C LEU A 74 12.41 18.15 -2.33
N GLU A 75 12.05 18.46 -1.09
CA GLU A 75 12.86 19.30 -0.21
C GLU A 75 14.07 18.55 0.36
N ASN A 76 13.86 17.33 0.83
CA ASN A 76 14.81 16.64 1.72
C ASN A 76 15.59 15.51 1.05
N VAL A 77 15.10 14.92 -0.04
CA VAL A 77 15.76 13.80 -0.71
C VAL A 77 16.66 14.30 -1.85
N ARG A 78 17.88 13.77 -1.94
CA ARG A 78 18.83 14.05 -3.02
C ARG A 78 18.99 12.80 -3.88
N PHE A 79 18.35 12.83 -5.04
CA PHE A 79 18.43 11.80 -6.07
C PHE A 79 19.80 11.84 -6.74
N THR A 80 20.38 10.66 -7.00
CA THR A 80 21.69 10.53 -7.65
C THR A 80 21.58 9.46 -8.71
N GLU A 81 21.98 9.83 -9.91
CA GLU A 81 21.86 8.95 -11.05
C GLU A 81 22.64 7.65 -10.85
N LYS A 82 21.97 6.53 -11.15
CA LYS A 82 22.57 5.21 -11.18
C LYS A 82 22.20 4.50 -12.47
N GLU A 83 23.23 4.05 -13.17
CA GLU A 83 23.11 3.31 -14.42
C GLU A 83 23.75 1.92 -14.27
N THR A 84 23.04 0.91 -14.75
CA THR A 84 23.52 -0.46 -14.89
C THR A 84 23.19 -0.98 -16.30
N ASP A 85 23.58 -2.22 -16.57
CA ASP A 85 23.21 -2.97 -17.76
C ASP A 85 21.69 -3.06 -18.04
N ILE A 86 20.84 -2.97 -17.01
CA ILE A 86 19.38 -3.19 -17.12
C ILE A 86 18.52 -1.97 -16.74
N TYR A 87 19.10 -0.89 -16.17
CA TYR A 87 18.33 0.33 -15.87
C TYR A 87 19.20 1.58 -15.74
N LYS A 88 18.54 2.73 -15.87
CA LYS A 88 19.07 4.08 -15.58
C LYS A 88 17.99 4.86 -14.83
N VAL A 89 18.27 5.25 -13.59
CA VAL A 89 17.30 5.92 -12.68
C VAL A 89 17.99 7.02 -11.87
N TYR A 90 17.19 7.93 -11.28
CA TYR A 90 17.62 9.03 -10.43
C TYR A 90 17.21 8.80 -8.98
#